data_AF-X0TUL9-F1
#
_entry.id   AF-X0TUL9-F1
#
_cell.length_a   1.000
_cell.length_b   1.000
_cell.length_c   1.000
_cell.angle_alpha   90.00
_cell.angle_beta   90.00
_cell.angle_gamma   90.00
#
_symmetry.space_group_name_H-M   'P 1'
#
loop_
_entity.id
_entity.type
_entity.pdbx_description
1 polymer ?
#
loop_
_entity_poly.entity_id
_entity_poly.type
_entity_poly.pdbx_seq_one_letter_code
_entity_poly.pdbx_strand_id
1 'polypeptide(L)'
;FVFILVTFAVALLTMTSNDTKLSTLQKESTRAFYLAETGIDKALWFLNTPVEYGGEDEFDWRPTDYPDPGANTEYYQFTIIDIGVEDLTATPPTHATDRIEITSVGTVKEGKYSAGKRTVIVTAKIGISPSSNLSYNYALFADLIIWLTGNIIINGNIHANGDITTSANDPTVNGEQTIGGDEDFPKVDFDGYRDMILNSEIDGIYYGAETSKIFNIDETISGIHFVDGDAEIPAGVKLNISDGAILATGEIRSLGNAEITHTRSVNYTNPLALAAMGDITLEE
;
A
#
# COMPACT_ATOMS: atom_id res chain seq x y z
N PHE A 1 -67.68 -4.25 32.19
CA PHE A 1 -67.03 -5.44 31.60
C PHE A 1 -66.72 -5.23 30.12
N VAL A 2 -67.71 -4.98 29.25
CA VAL A 2 -67.52 -4.72 27.80
C VAL A 2 -66.52 -3.59 27.52
N PHE A 3 -66.62 -2.46 28.23
CA PHE A 3 -65.71 -1.32 28.04
C PHE A 3 -64.23 -1.67 28.30
N ILE A 4 -63.94 -2.47 29.32
CA ILE A 4 -62.58 -2.91 29.65
C ILE A 4 -62.04 -3.84 28.55
N LEU A 5 -62.89 -4.74 28.03
CA LEU A 5 -62.55 -5.68 26.97
C LEU A 5 -62.24 -4.97 25.64
N VAL A 6 -63.03 -3.94 25.30
CA VAL A 6 -62.80 -3.12 24.10
C VAL A 6 -61.51 -2.31 24.22
N THR A 7 -61.26 -1.67 25.36
CA THR A 7 -60.01 -0.91 25.57
C THR A 7 -58.78 -1.83 25.52
N PHE A 8 -58.87 -3.04 26.06
CA PHE A 8 -57.78 -4.01 26.01
C PHE A 8 -57.52 -4.49 24.58
N ALA A 9 -58.57 -4.75 23.80
CA ALA A 9 -58.44 -5.13 22.38
C ALA A 9 -57.80 -4.00 21.54
N VAL A 10 -58.21 -2.74 21.76
CA VAL A 10 -57.62 -1.58 21.06
C VAL A 10 -56.16 -1.36 21.45
N ALA A 11 -55.81 -1.53 22.74
CA ALA A 11 -54.44 -1.43 23.21
C ALA A 11 -53.54 -2.51 22.60
N LEU A 12 -54.00 -3.77 22.55
CA LEU A 12 -53.27 -4.88 21.90
C LEU A 12 -53.05 -4.62 20.40
N LEU A 13 -54.09 -4.19 19.67
CA LEU A 13 -53.97 -3.85 18.26
C LEU A 13 -52.95 -2.72 18.01
N THR A 14 -52.96 -1.71 18.88
CA THR A 14 -52.01 -0.58 18.79
C THR A 14 -50.58 -1.03 19.06
N MET A 15 -50.36 -1.88 20.07
CA MET A 15 -49.05 -2.45 20.38
C MET A 15 -48.53 -3.31 19.22
N THR A 16 -49.35 -4.20 18.67
CA THR A 16 -48.98 -5.02 17.52
C THR A 16 -48.65 -4.18 16.28
N SER A 17 -49.40 -3.10 16.03
CA SER A 17 -49.12 -2.17 14.93
C SER A 17 -47.78 -1.44 15.12
N ASN A 18 -47.45 -1.04 16.35
CA ASN A 18 -46.19 -0.38 16.66
C ASN A 18 -45.00 -1.33 16.57
N ASP A 19 -45.13 -2.57 17.06
CA ASP A 19 -44.08 -3.57 16.98
C ASP A 19 -43.80 -3.97 15.52
N THR A 20 -44.86 -4.11 14.71
CA THR A 20 -44.71 -4.37 13.27
C THR A 20 -44.00 -3.21 12.57
N LYS A 21 -44.33 -1.96 12.92
CA LYS A 21 -43.65 -0.77 12.40
C LYS A 21 -42.18 -0.74 12.84
N LEU A 22 -41.88 -0.97 14.11
CA LEU A 22 -40.52 -0.95 14.62
C LEU A 22 -39.66 -2.06 13.97
N SER A 23 -40.22 -3.26 13.83
CA SER A 23 -39.54 -4.39 13.19
C SER A 23 -39.24 -4.13 11.71
N THR A 24 -40.18 -3.53 10.98
CA THR A 24 -39.96 -3.14 9.57
C THR A 24 -38.88 -2.07 9.44
N LEU A 25 -38.89 -1.05 10.30
CA LEU A 25 -37.86 -0.01 10.35
C LEU A 25 -36.47 -0.59 10.65
N GLN A 26 -36.37 -1.53 11.60
CA GLN A 26 -35.11 -2.20 11.93
C GLN A 26 -34.59 -3.00 10.74
N LYS A 27 -35.46 -3.78 10.08
CA LYS A 27 -35.10 -4.56 8.89
C LYS A 27 -34.60 -3.67 7.75
N GLU A 28 -35.30 -2.57 7.45
CA GLU A 28 -34.92 -1.61 6.40
C GLU A 28 -33.63 -0.87 6.76
N SER A 29 -33.44 -0.53 8.04
CA SER A 29 -32.20 0.03 8.58
C SER A 29 -31.01 -0.91 8.37
N THR A 30 -31.14 -2.20 8.70
CA THR A 30 -30.07 -3.18 8.52
C THR A 30 -29.71 -3.35 7.04
N ARG A 31 -30.71 -3.36 6.15
CA ARG A 31 -30.46 -3.41 4.70
C ARG A 31 -29.73 -2.16 4.19
N ALA A 32 -30.15 -0.98 4.61
CA ALA A 32 -29.48 0.26 4.25
C ALA A 32 -28.02 0.29 4.77
N PHE A 33 -27.75 -0.32 5.92
CA PHE A 33 -26.39 -0.46 6.44
C PHE A 33 -25.53 -1.36 5.54
N TYR A 34 -26.02 -2.54 5.15
CA TYR A 34 -25.28 -3.42 4.22
C TYR A 34 -25.01 -2.77 2.85
N LEU A 35 -25.95 -1.97 2.34
CA LEU A 35 -25.72 -1.20 1.12
C LEU A 35 -24.60 -0.16 1.33
N ALA A 36 -24.58 0.52 2.47
CA ALA A 36 -23.51 1.46 2.79
C ALA A 36 -22.14 0.76 2.89
N GLU A 37 -22.05 -0.39 3.56
CA GLU A 37 -20.83 -1.20 3.62
C GLU A 37 -20.36 -1.63 2.22
N THR A 38 -21.28 -2.09 1.36
CA THR A 38 -20.95 -2.45 -0.03
C THR A 38 -20.33 -1.28 -0.80
N GLY A 39 -20.80 -0.05 -0.54
CA GLY A 39 -20.21 1.16 -1.13
C GLY A 39 -18.78 1.42 -0.64
N ILE A 40 -18.51 1.18 0.65
CA ILE A 40 -17.13 1.26 1.19
C ILE A 40 -16.23 0.21 0.54
N ASP A 41 -16.67 -1.05 0.51
CA ASP A 41 -15.88 -2.15 -0.06
C ASP A 41 -15.56 -1.90 -1.54
N LYS A 42 -16.53 -1.35 -2.29
CA LYS A 42 -16.32 -0.99 -3.68
C LYS A 42 -15.35 0.18 -3.85
N ALA A 43 -15.45 1.21 -3.01
CA ALA A 43 -14.50 2.32 -3.01
C ALA A 43 -13.07 1.83 -2.74
N LEU A 44 -12.89 0.98 -1.72
CA LEU A 44 -11.60 0.37 -1.42
C LEU A 44 -11.10 -0.51 -2.56
N TRP A 45 -11.97 -1.28 -3.21
CA TRP A 45 -11.59 -2.10 -4.36
C TRP A 45 -11.07 -1.25 -5.52
N PHE A 46 -11.77 -0.16 -5.87
CA PHE A 46 -11.33 0.74 -6.93
C PHE A 46 -9.97 1.36 -6.63
N LEU A 47 -9.74 1.80 -5.39
CA LEU A 47 -8.47 2.40 -4.97
C LEU A 47 -7.30 1.39 -4.94
N ASN A 48 -7.55 0.12 -4.65
CA ASN A 48 -6.50 -0.91 -4.55
C ASN A 48 -6.29 -1.70 -5.84
N THR A 49 -7.09 -1.46 -6.89
CA THR A 49 -7.02 -2.21 -8.14
C THR A 49 -6.37 -1.33 -9.21
N PRO A 50 -5.38 -1.83 -9.98
CA PRO A 50 -4.83 -1.06 -11.09
C PRO A 50 -5.88 -0.70 -12.15
N VAL A 51 -5.71 0.45 -12.79
CA VAL A 51 -6.65 0.98 -13.81
C VAL A 51 -6.86 -0.01 -14.96
N GLU A 52 -5.83 -0.76 -15.34
CA GLU A 52 -5.89 -1.81 -16.37
C GLU A 52 -6.87 -2.95 -16.06
N TYR A 53 -7.14 -3.21 -14.77
CA TYR A 53 -8.10 -4.21 -14.31
C TYR A 53 -9.48 -3.62 -13.96
N GLY A 54 -9.73 -2.37 -14.35
CA GLY A 54 -10.98 -1.66 -14.09
C GLY A 54 -11.07 -1.03 -12.71
N GLY A 55 -9.93 -0.90 -12.02
CA GLY A 55 -9.78 -0.02 -10.87
C GLY A 55 -9.69 1.44 -11.28
N GLU A 56 -9.41 2.30 -10.31
CA GLU A 56 -9.31 3.75 -10.51
C GLU A 56 -8.02 4.26 -9.87
N ASP A 57 -7.58 5.46 -10.25
CA ASP A 57 -6.34 6.02 -9.74
C ASP A 57 -6.38 6.22 -8.21
N GLU A 58 -5.45 5.61 -7.49
CA GLU A 58 -5.39 5.64 -6.02
C GLU A 58 -5.31 7.07 -5.46
N PHE A 59 -4.63 7.97 -6.18
CA PHE A 59 -4.34 9.32 -5.73
C PHE A 59 -5.33 10.36 -6.26
N ASP A 60 -5.73 10.25 -7.52
CA ASP A 60 -6.52 11.28 -8.21
C ASP A 60 -8.02 10.98 -8.25
N TRP A 61 -8.43 9.73 -8.05
CA TRP A 61 -9.85 9.37 -8.14
C TRP A 61 -10.60 9.73 -6.85
N ARG A 62 -11.30 10.85 -6.88
CA ARG A 62 -12.14 11.37 -5.79
C ARG A 62 -13.55 11.66 -6.29
N PRO A 63 -14.46 10.67 -6.32
CA PRO A 63 -15.83 10.92 -6.73
C PRO A 63 -16.51 11.83 -5.71
N THR A 64 -16.83 13.05 -6.14
CA THR A 64 -17.54 14.05 -5.33
C THR A 64 -19.03 14.10 -5.66
N ASP A 65 -19.41 13.71 -6.88
CA ASP A 65 -20.79 13.66 -7.35
C ASP A 65 -21.13 12.26 -7.89
N TYR A 66 -22.06 11.56 -7.22
CA TYR A 66 -22.57 10.28 -7.71
C TYR A 66 -23.76 10.48 -8.65
N PRO A 67 -23.86 9.68 -9.73
CA PRO A 67 -25.00 9.74 -10.63
C PRO A 67 -26.32 9.50 -9.88
N ASP A 68 -27.37 10.15 -10.37
CA ASP A 68 -28.73 9.97 -9.87
C ASP A 68 -29.09 8.47 -9.92
N PRO A 69 -29.48 7.85 -8.79
CA PRO A 69 -29.88 6.44 -8.75
C PRO A 69 -31.10 6.13 -9.64
N GLY A 70 -31.74 7.14 -10.22
CA GLY A 70 -32.84 7.00 -11.16
C GLY A 70 -34.02 6.31 -10.51
N ALA A 71 -34.47 5.21 -11.12
CA ALA A 71 -35.62 4.43 -10.64
C ALA A 71 -35.28 3.39 -9.56
N ASN A 72 -34.01 3.24 -9.17
CA ASN A 72 -33.63 2.23 -8.20
C ASN A 72 -34.18 2.52 -6.80
N THR A 73 -34.78 1.50 -6.20
CA THR A 73 -35.41 1.56 -4.87
C THR A 73 -34.43 1.21 -3.75
N GLU A 74 -33.33 0.54 -4.08
CA GLU A 74 -32.23 0.19 -3.16
C GLU A 74 -30.90 0.53 -3.84
N TYR A 75 -30.06 1.35 -3.22
CA TYR A 75 -28.77 1.76 -3.78
C TYR A 75 -27.81 2.26 -2.70
N TYR A 76 -26.53 2.37 -3.06
CA TYR A 76 -25.52 3.10 -2.30
C TYR A 76 -24.91 4.20 -3.17
N GLN A 77 -24.41 5.24 -2.52
CA GLN A 77 -23.58 6.28 -3.11
C GLN A 77 -22.45 6.55 -2.13
N PHE A 78 -21.23 6.77 -2.61
CA PHE A 78 -20.12 7.11 -1.73
C PHE A 78 -19.36 8.34 -2.22
N THR A 79 -18.62 8.99 -1.35
CA THR A 79 -17.75 10.10 -1.71
C THR A 79 -16.42 9.90 -1.04
N ILE A 80 -15.35 10.35 -1.70
CA ILE A 80 -14.00 10.29 -1.15
C ILE A 80 -13.48 11.72 -1.06
N ILE A 81 -13.02 12.11 0.11
CA ILE A 81 -12.37 13.41 0.34
C ILE A 81 -11.01 13.18 0.98
N ASP A 82 -10.03 13.98 0.60
CA ASP A 82 -8.73 13.97 1.26
C ASP A 82 -8.85 14.71 2.61
N ILE A 83 -8.44 14.02 3.69
CA ILE A 83 -8.44 14.55 5.06
C ILE A 83 -7.04 14.57 5.66
N GLY A 84 -6.01 14.53 4.80
CA GLY A 84 -4.61 14.67 5.17
C GLY A 84 -4.33 15.89 6.04
N VAL A 85 -3.21 15.86 6.75
CA VAL A 85 -2.74 17.02 7.50
C VAL A 85 -2.28 18.08 6.50
N GLU A 86 -2.79 19.30 6.66
CA GLU A 86 -2.35 20.48 5.91
C GLU A 86 -0.89 20.76 6.32
N ASP A 87 0.08 20.49 5.44
CA ASP A 87 1.43 21.04 5.65
C ASP A 87 1.40 22.53 5.31
N LEU A 88 1.11 23.35 6.33
CA LEU A 88 1.14 24.80 6.26
C LEU A 88 2.53 25.36 5.88
N THR A 89 3.57 24.53 5.87
CA THR A 89 4.94 24.91 5.52
C THR A 89 5.35 24.49 4.10
N ALA A 90 4.57 23.63 3.43
CA ALA A 90 4.77 23.29 2.03
C ALA A 90 4.37 24.46 1.12
N THR A 91 5.16 24.73 0.08
CA THR A 91 4.88 25.77 -0.92
C THR A 91 4.84 25.13 -2.32
N PRO A 92 3.67 24.91 -2.93
CA PRO A 92 2.32 25.24 -2.45
C PRO A 92 1.85 24.31 -1.31
N PRO A 93 0.82 24.72 -0.53
CA PRO A 93 0.21 23.84 0.47
C PRO A 93 -0.32 22.59 -0.23
N THR A 94 0.18 21.42 0.16
CA THR A 94 -0.28 20.13 -0.36
C THR A 94 -1.17 19.47 0.69
N HIS A 95 -2.33 18.95 0.25
CA HIS A 95 -3.01 17.93 1.02
C HIS A 95 -2.10 16.69 0.96
N ALA A 96 -1.51 16.27 2.07
CA ALA A 96 -0.86 14.96 2.10
C ALA A 96 -1.94 13.91 1.77
N THR A 97 -1.89 13.32 0.58
CA THR A 97 -2.85 12.33 0.06
C THR A 97 -2.88 11.06 0.93
N ASP A 98 -1.96 10.92 1.88
CA ASP A 98 -1.88 9.85 2.87
C ASP A 98 -3.17 9.50 3.58
N ARG A 99 -4.15 10.40 3.74
CA ARG A 99 -5.40 10.09 4.46
C ARG A 99 -6.63 10.53 3.69
N ILE A 100 -7.53 9.57 3.50
CA ILE A 100 -8.82 9.79 2.84
C ILE A 100 -9.97 9.43 3.78
N GLU A 101 -11.07 10.13 3.62
CA GLU A 101 -12.35 9.79 4.22
C GLU A 101 -13.31 9.32 3.13
N ILE A 102 -13.73 8.06 3.23
CA ILE A 102 -14.74 7.46 2.37
C ILE A 102 -16.06 7.50 3.12
N THR A 103 -17.00 8.30 2.64
CA THR A 103 -18.37 8.37 3.16
C THR A 103 -19.30 7.62 2.23
N SER A 104 -19.92 6.53 2.68
CA SER A 104 -20.89 5.75 1.91
C SER A 104 -22.29 5.82 2.53
N VAL A 105 -23.30 6.05 1.70
CA VAL A 105 -24.70 6.21 2.07
C VAL A 105 -25.54 5.16 1.38
N GLY A 106 -26.04 4.19 2.14
CA GLY A 106 -27.00 3.19 1.68
C GLY A 106 -28.44 3.66 1.89
N THR A 107 -29.28 3.52 0.87
CA THR A 107 -30.68 3.96 0.86
C THR A 107 -31.61 2.86 0.39
N VAL A 108 -32.71 2.65 1.13
CA VAL A 108 -33.83 1.77 0.81
C VAL A 108 -35.09 2.63 0.78
N LYS A 109 -35.66 2.91 -0.40
CA LYS A 109 -36.80 3.80 -0.61
C LYS A 109 -38.17 3.13 -0.37
N GLU A 110 -38.27 1.80 -0.49
CA GLU A 110 -39.56 1.09 -0.47
C GLU A 110 -39.81 0.28 0.81
N GLY A 111 -40.28 0.99 1.83
CA GLY A 111 -40.89 0.40 3.03
C GLY A 111 -42.32 0.87 3.20
N LYS A 112 -43.23 -0.01 3.63
CA LYS A 112 -44.62 0.37 3.99
C LYS A 112 -44.66 1.40 5.14
N TYR A 113 -43.57 1.52 5.91
CA TYR A 113 -43.51 2.31 7.14
C TYR A 113 -42.35 3.31 7.25
N SER A 114 -41.24 3.21 6.49
CA SER A 114 -40.39 4.34 6.09
C SER A 114 -39.36 3.93 5.03
N ALA A 115 -38.59 4.92 4.53
CA ALA A 115 -37.32 4.65 3.86
C ALA A 115 -36.21 4.44 4.91
N GLY A 116 -35.28 3.51 4.66
CA GLY A 116 -34.09 3.30 5.48
C GLY A 116 -32.89 4.02 4.88
N LYS A 117 -32.20 4.86 5.65
CA LYS A 117 -30.96 5.53 5.24
C LYS A 117 -29.88 5.34 6.30
N ARG A 118 -28.70 4.87 5.89
CA ARG A 118 -27.54 4.67 6.75
C ARG A 118 -26.29 5.22 6.08
N THR A 119 -25.43 5.79 6.89
CA THR A 119 -24.14 6.34 6.46
C THR A 119 -23.04 5.61 7.21
N VAL A 120 -22.03 5.16 6.48
CA VAL A 120 -20.79 4.59 6.99
C VAL A 120 -19.65 5.50 6.56
N ILE A 121 -18.76 5.83 7.48
CA ILE A 121 -17.60 6.69 7.22
C ILE A 121 -16.36 5.88 7.60
N VAL A 122 -15.42 5.75 6.67
CA VAL A 122 -14.14 5.08 6.88
C VAL A 122 -13.02 6.07 6.60
N THR A 123 -12.14 6.23 7.58
CA THR A 123 -10.86 6.91 7.38
C THR A 123 -9.81 5.89 7.01
N ALA A 124 -9.28 5.96 5.80
CA ALA A 124 -8.19 5.11 5.35
C ALA A 124 -6.88 5.91 5.30
N LYS A 125 -5.76 5.21 5.50
CA LYS A 125 -4.43 5.75 5.23
C LYS A 125 -3.94 5.10 3.93
N ILE A 126 -3.66 5.91 2.90
CA ILE A 126 -2.98 5.47 1.68
C ILE A 126 -1.52 5.20 2.04
N GLY A 127 -1.02 4.06 1.59
CA GLY A 127 0.35 3.66 1.85
C GLY A 127 0.60 2.23 1.43
N ILE A 128 1.86 1.97 1.08
CA ILE A 128 2.32 0.64 0.73
C ILE A 128 2.38 -0.18 2.03
N SER A 129 1.36 -1.00 2.27
CA SER A 129 1.42 -1.98 3.36
C SER A 129 2.14 -3.21 2.84
N PRO A 130 3.33 -3.54 3.36
CA PRO A 130 3.88 -4.84 3.09
C PRO A 130 2.97 -5.91 3.71
N SER A 131 2.14 -6.56 2.90
CA SER A 131 1.58 -7.89 3.19
C SER A 131 2.66 -8.79 3.80
N SER A 132 2.51 -9.18 5.07
CA SER A 132 3.50 -10.02 5.76
C SER A 132 3.78 -11.38 5.08
N ASN A 133 2.95 -11.79 4.12
CA ASN A 133 3.07 -13.04 3.36
C ASN A 133 3.32 -12.85 1.84
N LEU A 134 3.21 -11.63 1.30
CA LEU A 134 3.44 -11.33 -0.13
C LEU A 134 4.46 -10.22 -0.35
N SER A 135 5.00 -9.64 0.73
CA SER A 135 5.94 -8.54 0.62
C SER A 135 7.33 -9.06 0.59
N TYR A 136 8.00 -8.65 -0.46
CA TYR A 136 9.40 -8.75 -0.82
C TYR A 136 10.35 -8.30 0.30
N ASN A 137 10.33 -8.99 1.45
CA ASN A 137 11.30 -8.80 2.52
C ASN A 137 12.60 -9.53 2.14
N TYR A 138 13.20 -9.07 1.05
CA TYR A 138 14.45 -9.56 0.54
C TYR A 138 15.57 -8.59 0.94
N ALA A 139 16.66 -9.14 1.45
CA ALA A 139 17.90 -8.41 1.64
C ALA A 139 18.50 -8.00 0.29
N LEU A 140 18.41 -8.88 -0.72
CA LEU A 140 18.85 -8.59 -2.09
C LEU A 140 17.75 -8.92 -3.09
N PHE A 141 17.48 -8.00 -4.01
CA PHE A 141 16.56 -8.20 -5.12
C PHE A 141 17.20 -7.71 -6.42
N ALA A 142 17.37 -8.59 -7.41
CA ALA A 142 17.87 -8.21 -8.73
C ALA A 142 16.89 -8.64 -9.82
N ASP A 143 16.68 -7.78 -10.83
CA ASP A 143 15.83 -8.15 -11.97
C ASP A 143 16.51 -9.16 -12.90
N LEU A 144 17.84 -9.19 -12.92
CA LEU A 144 18.60 -10.11 -13.76
C LEU A 144 19.32 -11.16 -12.92
N ILE A 145 20.58 -10.90 -12.56
CA ILE A 145 21.42 -11.89 -11.88
C ILE A 145 21.91 -11.35 -10.54
N ILE A 146 21.91 -12.21 -9.53
CA ILE A 146 22.70 -12.01 -8.32
C ILE A 146 23.98 -12.85 -8.45
N TRP A 147 25.13 -12.18 -8.48
CA TRP A 147 26.43 -12.83 -8.54
C TRP A 147 27.20 -12.65 -7.22
N LEU A 148 27.42 -13.74 -6.50
CA LEU A 148 28.09 -13.76 -5.21
C LEU A 148 29.48 -14.39 -5.32
N THR A 149 30.54 -13.64 -5.00
CA THR A 149 31.93 -14.11 -5.08
C THR A 149 32.64 -13.98 -3.73
N GLY A 150 33.13 -15.11 -3.21
CA GLY A 150 33.89 -15.15 -1.95
C GLY A 150 33.09 -15.56 -0.72
N ASN A 151 33.65 -15.36 0.46
CA ASN A 151 33.06 -15.68 1.78
C ASN A 151 32.14 -14.55 2.25
N ILE A 152 31.05 -14.36 1.50
CA ILE A 152 29.99 -13.39 1.79
C ILE A 152 28.99 -13.97 2.79
N ILE A 153 28.52 -13.16 3.74
CA ILE A 153 27.44 -13.52 4.67
C ILE A 153 26.25 -12.59 4.44
N ILE A 154 25.13 -13.15 3.98
CA ILE A 154 23.86 -12.43 3.79
C ILE A 154 22.86 -12.91 4.85
N ASN A 155 22.32 -11.98 5.64
CA ASN A 155 21.30 -12.27 6.64
C ASN A 155 19.95 -11.74 6.16
N GLY A 156 19.17 -12.60 5.50
CA GLY A 156 17.87 -12.28 4.91
C GLY A 156 17.62 -13.05 3.63
N ASN A 157 16.39 -12.97 3.13
CA ASN A 157 16.00 -13.65 1.88
C ASN A 157 16.66 -12.96 0.67
N ILE A 158 16.93 -13.70 -0.39
CA ILE A 158 17.40 -13.14 -1.66
C ILE A 158 16.54 -13.63 -2.82
N HIS A 159 16.37 -12.79 -3.83
CA HIS A 159 15.58 -13.10 -5.02
C HIS A 159 16.21 -12.52 -6.27
N ALA A 160 16.30 -13.33 -7.33
CA ALA A 160 16.66 -12.87 -8.67
C ALA A 160 15.65 -13.39 -9.69
N ASN A 161 15.29 -12.60 -10.70
CA ASN A 161 14.39 -13.12 -11.74
C ASN A 161 15.11 -13.97 -12.78
N GLY A 162 16.36 -13.64 -13.10
CA GLY A 162 17.23 -14.45 -13.95
C GLY A 162 17.85 -15.62 -13.19
N ASP A 163 18.96 -15.38 -12.50
CA ASP A 163 19.73 -16.43 -11.83
C ASP A 163 20.43 -15.95 -10.54
N ILE A 164 20.73 -16.87 -9.64
CA ILE A 164 21.59 -16.63 -8.47
C ILE A 164 22.81 -17.53 -8.63
N THR A 165 23.95 -16.95 -8.99
CA THR A 165 25.20 -17.67 -9.23
C THR A 165 26.26 -17.33 -8.17
N THR A 166 27.07 -18.33 -7.84
CA THR A 166 28.19 -18.20 -6.89
C THR A 166 29.53 -18.58 -7.55
N SER A 167 30.64 -17.96 -7.12
CA SER A 167 31.99 -18.36 -7.53
C SER A 167 32.53 -19.51 -6.66
N ALA A 168 33.76 -19.97 -6.91
CA ALA A 168 34.46 -20.86 -5.99
C ALA A 168 34.58 -20.23 -4.59
N ASN A 169 34.23 -20.99 -3.55
CA ASN A 169 33.88 -20.59 -2.17
C ASN A 169 32.40 -20.22 -2.02
N ASP A 170 31.69 -21.03 -1.23
CA ASP A 170 30.23 -20.91 -1.09
C ASP A 170 29.87 -19.74 -0.15
N PRO A 171 29.12 -18.73 -0.63
CA PRO A 171 28.59 -17.69 0.25
C PRO A 171 27.58 -18.28 1.24
N THR A 172 27.48 -17.69 2.42
CA THR A 172 26.49 -18.07 3.43
C THR A 172 25.27 -17.16 3.35
N VAL A 173 24.15 -17.69 2.86
CA VAL A 173 22.85 -17.00 2.86
C VAL A 173 21.97 -17.56 3.97
N ASN A 174 21.78 -16.77 5.03
CA ASN A 174 20.91 -17.07 6.16
C ASN A 174 19.47 -16.59 5.87
N GLY A 175 18.86 -17.14 4.81
CA GLY A 175 17.52 -16.82 4.36
C GLY A 175 17.08 -17.69 3.19
N GLU A 176 15.87 -17.48 2.70
CA GLU A 176 15.34 -18.17 1.52
C GLU A 176 15.95 -17.59 0.24
N GLN A 177 16.31 -18.47 -0.70
CA GLN A 177 16.82 -18.10 -2.02
C GLN A 177 15.77 -18.46 -3.07
N THR A 178 15.31 -17.49 -3.83
CA THR A 178 14.25 -17.69 -4.84
C THR A 178 14.73 -17.23 -6.21
N ILE A 179 14.42 -18.00 -7.24
CA ILE A 179 14.66 -17.65 -8.66
C ILE A 179 13.30 -17.62 -9.36
N GLY A 180 12.96 -16.48 -9.96
CA GLY A 180 11.64 -16.24 -10.57
C GLY A 180 11.45 -16.88 -11.95
N GLY A 181 12.51 -16.98 -12.76
CA GLY A 181 12.39 -17.37 -14.17
C GLY A 181 11.55 -16.39 -15.00
N ASP A 182 11.00 -16.87 -16.12
CA ASP A 182 10.16 -16.09 -17.07
C ASP A 182 8.71 -15.84 -16.56
N GLU A 183 8.41 -16.07 -15.28
CA GLU A 183 7.07 -15.81 -14.73
C GLU A 183 6.85 -14.30 -14.49
N ASP A 184 5.60 -13.83 -14.62
CA ASP A 184 5.26 -12.42 -14.39
C ASP A 184 5.20 -12.17 -12.87
N PHE A 185 6.33 -11.74 -12.30
CA PHE A 185 6.46 -11.40 -10.88
C PHE A 185 6.23 -9.89 -10.66
N PRO A 186 5.71 -9.50 -9.49
CA PRO A 186 5.69 -8.11 -9.07
C PRO A 186 7.07 -7.46 -9.15
N LYS A 187 7.14 -6.35 -9.88
CA LYS A 187 8.36 -5.57 -10.09
C LYS A 187 8.46 -4.46 -9.05
N VAL A 188 9.67 -4.08 -8.70
CA VAL A 188 9.90 -2.83 -7.95
C VAL A 188 9.52 -1.68 -8.87
N ASP A 189 8.62 -0.81 -8.43
CA ASP A 189 8.24 0.39 -9.17
C ASP A 189 9.31 1.48 -8.98
N PHE A 190 10.40 1.38 -9.74
CA PHE A 190 11.51 2.33 -9.70
C PHE A 190 11.06 3.75 -10.06
N ASP A 191 10.17 3.90 -11.05
CA ASP A 191 9.63 5.20 -11.42
C ASP A 191 8.81 5.80 -10.28
N GLY A 192 7.96 5.00 -9.63
CA GLY A 192 7.24 5.38 -8.42
C GLY A 192 8.17 5.84 -7.30
N TYR A 193 9.20 5.07 -6.96
CA TYR A 193 10.18 5.48 -5.94
C TYR A 193 10.90 6.79 -6.30
N ARG A 194 11.30 6.98 -7.56
CA ARG A 194 11.92 8.22 -8.03
C ARG A 194 10.97 9.40 -7.84
N ASP A 195 9.73 9.26 -8.29
CA ASP A 195 8.75 10.34 -8.28
C ASP A 195 8.37 10.70 -6.83
N MET A 196 8.20 9.71 -5.95
CA MET A 196 7.98 9.92 -4.51
C MET A 196 9.16 10.67 -3.85
N ILE A 197 10.41 10.36 -4.21
CA ILE A 197 11.59 11.08 -3.69
C ILE A 197 11.60 12.53 -4.20
N LEU A 198 11.39 12.74 -5.50
CA LEU A 198 11.36 14.06 -6.12
C LEU A 198 10.24 14.94 -5.55
N ASN A 199 9.11 14.33 -5.20
CA ASN A 199 7.97 14.99 -4.56
C ASN A 199 8.12 15.10 -3.03
N SER A 200 9.21 14.59 -2.44
CA SER A 200 9.45 14.57 -0.99
C SER A 200 8.39 13.81 -0.18
N GLU A 201 7.75 12.82 -0.79
CA GLU A 201 6.75 11.94 -0.16
C GLU A 201 7.40 10.86 0.71
N ILE A 202 8.65 10.48 0.38
CA ILE A 202 9.46 9.57 1.17
C ILE A 202 10.83 10.18 1.44
N ASP A 203 11.44 9.81 2.57
CA ASP A 203 12.81 10.18 2.88
C ASP A 203 13.76 9.49 1.89
N GLY A 204 14.60 10.27 1.21
CA GLY A 204 15.48 9.75 0.17
C GLY A 204 16.26 10.80 -0.59
N ILE A 205 17.19 10.34 -1.42
CA ILE A 205 18.07 11.15 -2.26
C ILE A 205 18.01 10.60 -3.67
N TYR A 206 17.65 11.47 -4.61
CA TYR A 206 17.81 11.22 -6.03
C TYR A 206 19.14 11.79 -6.53
N TYR A 207 20.02 10.94 -7.06
CA TYR A 207 21.38 11.35 -7.45
C TYR A 207 21.47 12.03 -8.84
N GLY A 208 20.35 12.13 -9.57
CA GLY A 208 20.28 12.72 -10.90
C GLY A 208 20.02 11.68 -11.98
N ALA A 209 19.54 12.15 -13.14
CA ALA A 209 19.22 11.27 -14.28
C ALA A 209 20.48 10.75 -14.96
N GLU A 210 20.45 9.49 -15.40
CA GLU A 210 21.58 8.79 -16.05
C GLU A 210 22.92 9.00 -15.31
N THR A 211 22.89 9.03 -13.98
CA THR A 211 24.02 9.34 -13.11
C THR A 211 24.36 8.16 -12.20
N SER A 212 25.56 7.60 -12.38
CA SER A 212 26.10 6.60 -11.46
C SER A 212 26.63 7.22 -10.16
N LYS A 213 26.50 6.49 -9.04
CA LYS A 213 26.92 6.93 -7.71
C LYS A 213 27.94 5.96 -7.12
N ILE A 214 29.06 6.52 -6.67
CA ILE A 214 30.07 5.79 -5.89
C ILE A 214 29.91 6.16 -4.41
N PHE A 215 29.72 5.15 -3.56
CA PHE A 215 29.72 5.24 -2.10
C PHE A 215 31.14 4.97 -1.60
N ASN A 216 32.04 5.94 -1.80
CA ASN A 216 33.49 5.77 -1.64
C ASN A 216 34.03 6.14 -0.25
N ILE A 217 33.16 6.34 0.73
CA ILE A 217 33.54 6.67 2.11
C ILE A 217 32.77 5.79 3.08
N ASP A 218 33.37 5.54 4.24
CA ASP A 218 32.65 4.93 5.37
C ASP A 218 31.55 5.90 5.81
N GLU A 219 30.30 5.57 5.53
CA GLU A 219 29.15 6.41 5.83
C GLU A 219 27.94 5.61 6.33
N THR A 220 27.08 6.31 7.05
CA THR A 220 25.73 5.83 7.38
C THR A 220 24.74 6.60 6.53
N ILE A 221 23.97 5.89 5.73
CA ILE A 221 22.90 6.44 4.90
C ILE A 221 21.53 6.04 5.45
N SER A 222 20.52 6.88 5.25
CA SER A 222 19.14 6.64 5.67
C SER A 222 18.16 7.11 4.59
N GLY A 223 16.95 6.57 4.59
CA GLY A 223 16.01 6.82 3.50
C GLY A 223 16.40 6.10 2.21
N ILE A 224 15.69 6.40 1.12
CA ILE A 224 15.87 5.72 -0.18
C ILE A 224 16.88 6.46 -1.04
N HIS A 225 17.99 5.82 -1.33
CA HIS A 225 19.06 6.32 -2.18
C HIS A 225 18.84 5.83 -3.61
N PHE A 226 18.24 6.67 -4.45
CA PHE A 226 17.90 6.34 -5.83
C PHE A 226 18.97 6.84 -6.81
N VAL A 227 19.58 5.89 -7.50
CA VAL A 227 20.63 6.09 -8.49
C VAL A 227 20.04 5.73 -9.86
N ASP A 228 19.84 6.72 -10.72
CA ASP A 228 19.44 6.47 -12.11
C ASP A 228 20.68 6.11 -12.94
N GLY A 229 21.28 4.97 -12.65
CA GLY A 229 22.54 4.50 -13.21
C GLY A 229 23.13 3.42 -12.32
N ASP A 230 24.45 3.24 -12.38
CA ASP A 230 25.14 2.24 -11.58
C ASP A 230 25.46 2.74 -10.17
N ALA A 231 25.32 1.87 -9.17
CA ALA A 231 25.82 2.11 -7.82
C ALA A 231 27.08 1.27 -7.55
N GLU A 232 28.15 1.92 -7.12
CA GLU A 232 29.41 1.26 -6.78
C GLU A 232 29.78 1.48 -5.31
N ILE A 233 30.14 0.39 -4.63
CA ILE A 233 30.66 0.36 -3.26
C ILE A 233 32.10 -0.16 -3.36
N PRO A 234 33.11 0.72 -3.32
CA PRO A 234 34.50 0.34 -3.51
C PRO A 234 35.06 -0.55 -2.40
N ALA A 235 36.21 -1.15 -2.70
CA ALA A 235 36.90 -2.05 -1.79
C ALA A 235 37.25 -1.40 -0.43
N GLY A 236 36.99 -2.14 0.64
CA GLY A 236 37.29 -1.75 2.01
C GLY A 236 36.40 -0.66 2.60
N VAL A 237 35.31 -0.28 1.92
CA VAL A 237 34.32 0.68 2.43
C VAL A 237 33.35 -0.01 3.39
N LYS A 238 33.02 0.66 4.50
CA LYS A 238 31.96 0.26 5.43
C LYS A 238 30.72 1.13 5.23
N LEU A 239 29.73 0.60 4.53
CA LEU A 239 28.46 1.27 4.27
C LEU A 239 27.39 0.77 5.23
N ASN A 240 26.86 1.67 6.05
CA ASN A 240 25.75 1.35 6.96
C ASN A 240 24.46 1.95 6.40
N ILE A 241 23.49 1.12 6.07
CA ILE A 241 22.14 1.54 5.67
C ILE A 241 21.27 1.46 6.92
N SER A 242 20.68 2.57 7.36
CA SER A 242 19.83 2.66 8.54
C SER A 242 18.45 3.16 8.13
N ASP A 243 17.41 2.33 8.23
CA ASP A 243 16.06 2.67 7.78
C ASP A 243 16.09 3.23 6.35
N GLY A 244 16.76 2.51 5.45
CA GLY A 244 17.02 2.96 4.09
C GLY A 244 17.17 1.83 3.08
N ALA A 245 17.32 2.20 1.82
CA ALA A 245 17.64 1.26 0.75
C ALA A 245 18.42 1.96 -0.37
N ILE A 246 19.18 1.20 -1.16
CA ILE A 246 19.79 1.68 -2.39
C ILE A 246 19.02 1.07 -3.56
N LEU A 247 18.49 1.92 -4.43
CA LEU A 247 17.80 1.54 -5.66
C LEU A 247 18.61 2.02 -6.86
N ALA A 248 18.94 1.14 -7.78
CA ALA A 248 19.69 1.46 -9.00
C ALA A 248 18.94 1.01 -10.26
N THR A 249 18.81 1.90 -11.25
CA THR A 249 18.30 1.52 -12.58
C THR A 249 19.35 0.79 -13.42
N GLY A 250 20.64 0.90 -13.06
CA GLY A 250 21.74 0.10 -13.58
C GLY A 250 22.12 -1.06 -12.67
N GLU A 251 23.42 -1.33 -12.58
CA GLU A 251 23.99 -2.39 -11.74
C GLU A 251 24.35 -1.89 -10.34
N ILE A 252 24.27 -2.76 -9.32
CA ILE A 252 24.88 -2.52 -8.00
C ILE A 252 26.10 -3.41 -7.87
N ARG A 253 27.27 -2.79 -7.64
CA ARG A 253 28.55 -3.50 -7.51
C ARG A 253 29.23 -3.18 -6.20
N SER A 254 29.56 -4.21 -5.44
CA SER A 254 30.39 -4.13 -4.24
C SER A 254 31.73 -4.80 -4.52
N LEU A 255 32.82 -4.06 -4.35
CA LEU A 255 34.18 -4.53 -4.61
C LEU A 255 34.89 -4.90 -3.30
N GLY A 256 35.83 -5.84 -3.40
CA GLY A 256 36.84 -6.25 -2.41
C GLY A 256 36.63 -5.89 -0.94
N ASN A 257 36.23 -6.84 -0.10
CA ASN A 257 36.07 -6.69 1.37
C ASN A 257 35.24 -5.47 1.82
N ALA A 258 34.33 -4.95 0.99
CA ALA A 258 33.37 -3.95 1.44
C ALA A 258 32.38 -4.57 2.45
N GLU A 259 31.99 -3.79 3.46
CA GLU A 259 31.07 -4.21 4.51
C GLU A 259 29.78 -3.40 4.38
N ILE A 260 28.69 -4.05 4.00
CA ILE A 260 27.37 -3.42 3.88
C ILE A 260 26.49 -3.94 5.02
N THR A 261 26.16 -3.06 5.96
CA THR A 261 25.29 -3.39 7.09
C THR A 261 23.96 -2.69 6.95
N HIS A 262 22.86 -3.44 6.86
CA HIS A 262 21.51 -2.88 6.87
C HIS A 262 20.85 -3.06 8.23
N THR A 263 20.44 -1.96 8.85
CA THR A 263 19.71 -1.92 10.12
C THR A 263 18.32 -1.34 9.90
N ARG A 264 17.30 -2.05 10.39
CA ARG A 264 15.88 -1.63 10.33
C ARG A 264 15.31 -1.43 11.73
N SER A 265 14.66 -0.31 11.94
CA SER A 265 13.82 -0.03 13.10
C SER A 265 12.45 -0.69 12.93
N VAL A 266 11.75 -0.85 14.04
CA VAL A 266 10.42 -1.51 14.08
C VAL A 266 9.37 -0.75 13.25
N ASN A 267 9.60 0.54 13.00
CA ASN A 267 8.68 1.41 12.26
C ASN A 267 9.04 1.56 10.78
N TYR A 268 10.18 0.99 10.34
CA TYR A 268 10.60 1.06 8.95
C TYR A 268 9.83 0.03 8.12
N THR A 269 9.14 0.50 7.09
CA THR A 269 8.19 -0.31 6.32
C THR A 269 8.69 -0.71 4.94
N ASN A 270 9.78 -0.12 4.44
CA ASN A 270 10.33 -0.54 3.16
C ASN A 270 11.04 -1.89 3.33
N PRO A 271 10.65 -2.92 2.55
CA PRO A 271 11.15 -4.26 2.74
C PRO A 271 12.47 -4.54 2.00
N LEU A 272 13.01 -3.58 1.22
CA LEU A 272 14.23 -3.72 0.42
C LEU A 272 15.47 -3.19 1.15
N ALA A 273 16.66 -3.65 0.76
CA ALA A 273 17.94 -3.10 1.21
C ALA A 273 18.77 -2.63 0.02
N LEU A 274 18.99 -3.54 -0.93
CA LEU A 274 19.60 -3.26 -2.23
C LEU A 274 18.65 -3.80 -3.31
N ALA A 275 18.29 -2.96 -4.29
CA ALA A 275 17.54 -3.40 -5.46
C ALA A 275 18.08 -2.77 -6.74
N ALA A 276 18.25 -3.60 -7.77
CA ALA A 276 18.77 -3.19 -9.07
C ALA A 276 17.85 -3.67 -10.21
N MET A 277 17.64 -2.83 -11.24
CA MET A 277 17.08 -3.30 -12.51
C MET A 277 18.12 -4.08 -13.33
N GLY A 278 19.41 -3.80 -13.11
CA GLY A 278 20.51 -4.61 -13.63
C GLY A 278 20.92 -5.73 -12.68
N ASP A 279 22.19 -6.10 -12.76
CA ASP A 279 22.80 -7.12 -11.93
C ASP A 279 23.18 -6.57 -10.54
N ILE A 280 23.17 -7.45 -9.53
CA ILE A 280 23.83 -7.21 -8.25
C ILE A 280 25.05 -8.11 -8.16
N THR A 281 26.24 -7.50 -8.13
CA THR A 281 27.52 -8.21 -7.97
C THR A 281 28.14 -7.85 -6.63
N LEU A 282 28.34 -8.85 -5.78
CA LEU A 282 29.04 -8.70 -4.50
C LEU A 282 30.34 -9.50 -4.54
N GLU A 283 31.47 -8.83 -4.34
CA GLU A 283 32.81 -9.41 -4.31
C GLU A 283 33.51 -9.16 -2.98
N GLU A 284 34.09 -10.21 -2.40
CA GLU A 284 35.04 -10.13 -1.27
C GLU A 284 36.50 -10.09 -1.74
#